data_AF-A0A1G9DT29-F1
#
_entry.id   AF-A0A1G9DT29-F1
#
_cell.length_a   1.000
_cell.length_b   1.000
_cell.length_c   1.000
_cell.angle_alpha   90.00
_cell.angle_beta   90.00
_cell.angle_gamma   90.00
#
_symmetry.space_group_name_H-M   'P 1'
#
loop_
_entity.id
_entity.type
_entity.pdbx_description
1 polymer ?
#
loop_
_entity_poly.entity_id
_entity_poly.type
_entity_poly.pdbx_seq_one_letter_code
_entity_poly.pdbx_strand_id
1 'polypeptide(L)'
;MVVPVSVEEVMGAVETAPRDDTADAVARRFAESGHEPIVTVDDGDPIGMVTRSDFVSLIASNEPMTRTTREFTAEPRISIELFIDRLPTAANGEHSDE
;
A
#
# COMPACT_ATOMS: atom_id res chain seq x y z
N MET A 1 17.49 -19.37 -13.50
CA MET A 1 18.31 -18.46 -12.67
C MET A 1 17.40 -17.33 -12.25
N VAL A 2 17.12 -17.17 -10.96
CA VAL A 2 16.30 -16.06 -10.45
C VAL A 2 17.27 -14.97 -10.04
N VAL A 3 17.17 -13.80 -10.66
CA VAL A 3 17.90 -12.61 -10.23
C VAL A 3 17.11 -11.91 -9.13
N PRO A 4 17.75 -11.41 -8.06
CA PRO A 4 17.06 -10.61 -7.05
C PRO A 4 16.62 -9.27 -7.65
N VAL A 5 15.35 -8.91 -7.47
CA VAL A 5 14.80 -7.59 -7.76
C VAL A 5 14.50 -6.87 -6.44
N SER A 6 14.71 -5.56 -6.38
CA SER A 6 14.41 -4.78 -5.17
C SER A 6 12.92 -4.53 -5.04
N VAL A 7 12.44 -4.31 -3.80
CA VAL A 7 11.03 -3.98 -3.56
C VAL A 7 10.69 -2.63 -4.21
N GLU A 8 11.61 -1.66 -4.20
CA GLU A 8 11.36 -0.36 -4.87
C GLU A 8 11.18 -0.51 -6.39
N GLU A 9 11.89 -1.45 -7.01
CA GLU A 9 11.80 -1.69 -8.45
C GLU A 9 10.42 -2.21 -8.87
N VAL A 10 9.75 -2.96 -7.98
CA VAL A 10 8.47 -3.60 -8.27
C VAL A 10 7.27 -2.89 -7.63
N MET A 11 7.49 -2.01 -6.66
CA MET A 11 6.44 -1.27 -5.98
C MET A 11 5.89 -0.17 -6.90
N GLY A 12 4.58 -0.17 -7.09
CA GLY A 12 3.87 0.87 -7.84
C GLY A 12 3.56 2.10 -7.00
N ALA A 13 3.09 3.16 -7.65
CA ALA A 13 2.51 4.31 -6.97
C ALA A 13 1.33 3.89 -6.09
N VAL A 14 1.21 4.51 -4.91
CA VAL A 14 0.13 4.27 -3.96
C VAL A 14 -0.66 5.54 -3.73
N GLU A 15 -1.97 5.40 -3.63
CA GLU A 15 -2.87 6.48 -3.21
C GLU A 15 -3.00 6.48 -1.70
N THR A 16 -3.16 7.67 -1.11
CA THR A 16 -3.31 7.83 0.34
C THR A 16 -4.65 8.45 0.73
N ALA A 17 -5.10 8.18 1.95
CA ALA A 17 -6.28 8.80 2.55
C ALA A 17 -6.01 9.19 4.01
N PRO A 18 -6.42 10.40 4.44
CA PRO A 18 -6.44 10.75 5.85
C PRO A 18 -7.22 9.75 6.72
N ARG A 19 -6.77 9.57 7.97
CA ARG A 19 -7.39 8.69 8.96
C ARG A 19 -8.85 8.99 9.32
N ASP A 20 -9.32 10.19 9.02
CA ASP A 20 -10.68 10.65 9.31
C ASP A 20 -11.57 10.71 8.05
N ASP A 21 -11.07 10.28 6.88
CA ASP A 21 -11.89 10.12 5.68
C ASP A 21 -12.92 9.00 5.87
N THR A 22 -14.12 9.18 5.30
CA THR A 22 -15.19 8.18 5.38
C THR A 22 -14.99 7.04 4.38
N ALA A 23 -15.56 5.87 4.68
CA ALA A 23 -15.59 4.74 3.77
C ALA A 23 -16.20 5.10 2.40
N ASP A 24 -17.25 5.93 2.37
CA ASP A 24 -17.83 6.45 1.12
C ASP A 24 -16.84 7.29 0.30
N ALA A 25 -16.10 8.21 0.96
CA ALA A 25 -15.09 9.02 0.29
C ALA A 25 -13.98 8.15 -0.31
N VAL A 26 -13.49 7.16 0.44
CA VAL A 26 -12.45 6.24 -0.03
C VAL A 26 -12.97 5.32 -1.14
N ALA A 27 -14.21 4.84 -1.05
CA ALA A 27 -14.84 4.01 -2.09
C ALA A 27 -14.97 4.74 -3.43
N ARG A 28 -15.26 6.05 -3.42
CA ARG A 28 -15.27 6.88 -4.63
C ARG A 28 -13.88 6.99 -5.24
N ARG A 29 -12.83 7.19 -4.42
CA ARG A 29 -11.44 7.18 -4.90
C ARG A 29 -11.08 5.87 -5.58
N PHE A 30 -11.45 4.73 -4.99
CA PHE A 30 -11.28 3.41 -5.61
C PHE A 30 -11.93 3.33 -7.00
N ALA A 31 -13.18 3.81 -7.11
CA ALA A 31 -13.93 3.77 -8.36
C ALA A 31 -13.37 4.71 -9.45
N GLU A 32 -12.78 5.83 -9.03
CA GLU A 32 -12.25 6.87 -9.93
C GLU A 32 -10.79 6.62 -10.34
N SER A 33 -9.94 6.17 -9.43
CA SER A 33 -8.50 6.04 -9.66
C SER A 33 -8.09 4.73 -10.32
N GLY A 34 -8.88 3.66 -10.12
CA GLY A 34 -8.48 2.29 -10.49
C GLY A 34 -7.27 1.76 -9.72
N HIS A 35 -6.72 2.54 -8.78
CA HIS A 35 -5.60 2.17 -7.94
C HIS A 35 -6.13 1.57 -6.64
N GLU A 36 -5.86 0.27 -6.46
CA GLU A 36 -6.07 -0.46 -5.21
C GLU A 36 -4.72 -1.05 -4.80
N PRO A 37 -4.32 -1.03 -3.51
CA PRO A 37 -5.05 -0.54 -2.33
C PRO A 37 -4.77 0.95 -2.00
N ILE A 38 -5.56 1.54 -1.08
CA ILE A 38 -5.32 2.89 -0.53
C ILE A 38 -4.68 2.79 0.85
N VAL A 39 -3.61 3.56 1.06
CA VAL A 39 -2.90 3.62 2.35
C VAL A 39 -3.53 4.71 3.22
N THR A 40 -3.96 4.35 4.42
CA THR A 40 -4.47 5.32 5.40
C THR A 40 -3.31 5.95 6.15
N VAL A 41 -3.28 7.28 6.23
CA VAL A 41 -2.20 8.04 6.88
C VAL A 41 -2.71 8.92 8.02
N ASP A 42 -1.88 9.10 9.04
CA ASP A 42 -2.06 10.04 10.16
C ASP A 42 -0.83 10.92 10.26
N ASP A 43 -0.97 12.23 10.09
CA ASP A 43 0.16 13.18 10.07
C ASP A 43 1.34 12.78 9.15
N GLY A 44 1.04 12.05 8.06
CA GLY A 44 2.03 11.57 7.10
C GLY A 44 2.56 10.16 7.38
N ASP A 45 2.27 9.59 8.55
CA ASP A 45 2.64 8.23 8.91
C ASP A 45 1.58 7.23 8.41
N PRO A 46 1.96 6.17 7.69
CA PRO A 46 1.04 5.10 7.32
C PRO A 46 0.50 4.38 8.57
N ILE A 47 -0.81 4.46 8.79
CA ILE A 47 -1.48 3.83 9.93
C ILE A 47 -2.31 2.60 9.57
N GLY A 48 -2.56 2.35 8.29
CA GLY A 48 -3.35 1.22 7.83
C GLY A 48 -3.50 1.18 6.32
N MET A 49 -4.32 0.27 5.84
CA MET A 49 -4.63 0.11 4.42
C MET A 49 -6.11 -0.23 4.27
N VAL A 50 -6.75 0.40 3.29
CA VAL A 50 -8.08 0.04 2.82
C VAL A 50 -7.94 -0.76 1.53
N THR A 51 -8.57 -1.91 1.49
CA THR A 51 -8.67 -2.82 0.36
C THR A 51 -10.13 -3.04 -0.02
N ARG A 52 -10.37 -3.68 -1.16
CA ARG A 52 -11.73 -4.07 -1.56
C ARG A 52 -12.42 -4.95 -0.52
N SER A 53 -11.68 -5.84 0.14
CA SER A 53 -12.22 -6.76 1.16
C SER A 53 -12.76 -6.03 2.39
N ASP A 54 -12.21 -4.86 2.72
CA ASP A 54 -12.71 -4.05 3.82
C ASP A 54 -14.10 -3.48 3.50
N PHE A 55 -14.31 -3.00 2.27
CA PHE A 55 -15.63 -2.57 1.81
C PHE A 55 -16.65 -3.71 1.77
N VAL A 56 -16.24 -4.88 1.29
CA VAL A 56 -17.10 -6.07 1.31
C VAL A 56 -17.51 -6.42 2.74
N SER A 57 -16.58 -6.32 3.69
CA SER A 57 -16.84 -6.59 5.11
C SER A 57 -17.79 -5.57 5.73
N LEU A 58 -17.64 -4.29 5.41
CA LEU A 58 -18.57 -3.23 5.84
C LEU A 58 -19.99 -3.49 5.32
N ILE A 59 -20.13 -3.80 4.02
CA ILE A 59 -21.43 -4.05 3.38
C ILE A 59 -22.07 -5.32 3.96
N ALA A 60 -21.29 -6.40 4.10
CA ALA A 60 -21.78 -7.67 4.65
C ALA A 60 -22.25 -7.53 6.11
N SER A 61 -21.62 -6.63 6.87
CA SER A 61 -21.97 -6.34 8.27
C SER A 61 -23.02 -5.23 8.42
N ASN A 62 -23.53 -4.68 7.31
CA ASN A 62 -24.47 -3.56 7.28
C ASN A 62 -23.98 -2.35 8.12
N GLU A 63 -22.67 -2.10 8.08
CA GLU A 63 -22.01 -1.00 8.77
C GLU A 63 -22.15 0.29 7.96
N PRO A 64 -22.26 1.47 8.61
CA PRO A 64 -22.48 2.71 7.90
C PRO A 64 -21.23 3.15 7.13
N MET A 65 -21.42 3.60 5.87
CA MET A 65 -20.31 4.12 5.06
C MET A 65 -19.76 5.48 5.55
N THR A 66 -20.30 6.02 6.63
CA THR A 66 -19.78 7.19 7.34
C THR A 66 -18.65 6.84 8.31
N ARG A 67 -18.36 5.55 8.55
CA ARG A 67 -17.18 5.14 9.35
C ARG A 67 -15.91 5.68 8.72
N THR A 68 -15.04 6.18 9.57
CA THR A 68 -13.73 6.71 9.18
C THR A 68 -12.76 5.58 8.88
N THR A 69 -11.76 5.81 8.04
CA THR A 69 -10.74 4.82 7.69
C THR A 69 -10.10 4.19 8.93
N ARG A 70 -9.78 4.97 9.98
CA ARG A 70 -9.27 4.41 11.26
C ARG A 70 -10.20 3.38 11.90
N GLU A 71 -11.51 3.52 11.73
CA GLU A 71 -12.48 2.64 12.38
C GLU A 71 -12.72 1.31 11.65
N PHE A 72 -12.35 1.20 10.37
CA PHE A 72 -12.65 -0.01 9.58
C PHE A 72 -11.48 -0.61 8.80
N THR A 73 -10.32 0.07 8.71
CA THR A 73 -9.11 -0.55 8.14
C THR A 73 -8.70 -1.78 8.95
N ALA A 74 -8.31 -2.85 8.26
CA ALA A 74 -7.78 -4.04 8.91
C ALA A 74 -6.42 -3.77 9.59
N GLU A 75 -6.29 -4.19 10.85
CA GLU A 75 -5.03 -4.43 11.54
C GLU A 75 -4.75 -5.96 11.43
N PRO A 76 -3.53 -6.44 11.13
CA PRO A 76 -2.24 -5.87 11.52
C PRO A 76 -1.44 -5.20 10.39
N ARG A 77 -0.57 -4.27 10.82
CA ARG A 77 0.40 -3.55 9.98
C ARG A 77 1.57 -4.46 9.62
N ILE A 78 1.55 -5.05 8.43
CA ILE A 78 2.75 -5.65 7.84
C ILE A 78 3.29 -4.63 6.84
N SER A 79 4.34 -3.91 7.25
CA SER A 79 5.08 -2.99 6.39
C SER A 79 6.47 -3.55 6.11
N ILE A 80 7.03 -3.20 4.95
CA ILE A 80 8.42 -3.47 4.61
C ILE A 80 9.18 -2.16 4.79
N GLU A 81 10.05 -2.09 5.79
CA GLU A 81 11.04 -1.02 5.87
C GLU A 81 12.00 -1.18 4.69
N LEU A 82 12.08 -0.15 3.84
CA LEU A 82 13.11 -0.11 2.81
C LEU A 82 14.47 -0.01 3.52
N PHE A 83 15.25 -1.10 3.47
CA PHE A 83 16.63 -1.08 3.94
C PHE A 83 17.46 -0.33 2.88
N ILE A 84 17.53 0.99 2.98
CA ILE A 84 18.24 1.85 2.01
C ILE A 84 19.77 1.62 2.06
N ASP A 85 20.28 0.81 3.00
CA ASP A 85 21.72 0.56 3.17
C ASP A 85 22.11 -0.88 2.76
N ARG A 86 22.79 -0.98 1.61
CA ARG A 86 23.41 -2.15 0.95
C ARG A 86 22.47 -3.14 0.23
N LEU A 87 22.26 -2.86 -1.06
CA LEU A 87 22.58 -3.88 -2.07
C LEU A 87 23.91 -3.48 -2.73
N PRO A 88 24.98 -4.29 -2.61
CA PRO A 88 26.09 -4.12 -3.52
C PRO A 88 25.53 -4.39 -4.92
N THR A 89 25.55 -3.37 -5.79
CA THR A 89 25.47 -3.57 -7.23
C THR A 89 26.47 -4.67 -7.54
N ALA A 90 25.98 -5.88 -7.85
CA ALA A 90 26.82 -6.93 -8.36
C ALA A 90 27.50 -6.33 -9.58
N ALA A 91 28.80 -6.08 -9.46
CA ALA A 91 29.63 -5.69 -10.57
C ALA A 91 29.39 -6.73 -11.66
N ASN A 92 28.74 -6.32 -12.74
CA ASN A 92 28.74 -7.11 -13.96
C ASN A 92 30.20 -7.30 -14.30
N GLY A 93 30.66 -8.55 -14.19
CA GLY A 93 32.00 -8.93 -14.61
C GLY A 93 32.12 -8.59 -16.08
N GLU A 94 32.86 -7.53 -16.37
CA GLU A 94 33.44 -7.32 -17.69
C GLU A 94 34.45 -8.46 -17.88
N HIS A 95 33.97 -9.58 -18.43
CA HIS A 95 34.79 -10.40 -19.31
C HIS A 95 35.16 -9.53 -20.50
N SER A 96 36.35 -8.93 -20.42
CA SER A 96 37.09 -8.51 -21.59
C SER A 96 38.32 -9.40 -21.66
N ASP A 97 38.28 -10.30 -22.64
CA ASP A 97 39.43 -11.01 -23.18
C ASP A 97 40.52 -9.99 -23.57
N GLU A 98 41.74 -10.15 -23.04
CA GLU A 98 43.01 -10.22 -23.79
C GLU A 98 44.19 -10.62 -22.88
#